data_AF-A0A094XHM6-F1
#
_entry.id   AF-A0A094XHM6-F1
#
_cell.length_a   1.000
_cell.length_b   1.000
_cell.length_c   1.000
_cell.angle_alpha   90.00
_cell.angle_beta   90.00
_cell.angle_gamma   90.00
#
_symmetry.space_group_name_H-M   'P 1'
#
loop_
_entity.id
_entity.type
_entity.pdbx_description
1 polymer ?
#
loop_
_entity_poly.entity_id
_entity_poly.type
_entity_poly.pdbx_seq_one_letter_code
_entity_poly.pdbx_strand_id
1 'polypeptide(L)'
;MEINNMQSSFVLKTNDLHSQKVLKTPAQAEASFKAAFKDALNNVNQLQQESGQKTQQLVTGQIDDLHEVMIAGQKASVTLQATVEVRNKVIEAYQEIMRMQV
;
A
#
# COMPACT_ATOMS: atom_id res chain seq x y z
N MET A 1 -5.48 -68.88 -25.31
CA MET A 1 -4.46 -68.76 -24.25
C MET A 1 -3.50 -67.68 -24.72
N GLU A 2 -3.31 -66.52 -24.10
CA GLU A 2 -3.62 -65.99 -22.77
C GLU A 2 -3.96 -64.49 -22.92
N ILE A 3 -5.14 -64.04 -22.52
CA ILE A 3 -5.43 -63.19 -21.32
C ILE A 3 -4.38 -62.12 -20.97
N ASN A 4 -4.82 -60.86 -21.12
CA ASN A 4 -4.81 -59.80 -20.11
C ASN A 4 -3.47 -59.31 -19.53
N ASN A 5 -3.16 -58.02 -19.75
CA ASN A 5 -2.81 -57.14 -18.63
C ASN A 5 -3.09 -55.67 -18.98
N MET A 6 -4.34 -55.25 -18.81
CA MET A 6 -4.62 -53.86 -18.43
C MET A 6 -3.99 -53.62 -17.06
N GLN A 7 -2.91 -52.84 -17.01
CA GLN A 7 -2.51 -52.14 -15.79
C GLN A 7 -2.18 -50.70 -16.16
N SER A 8 -3.19 -49.88 -15.92
CA SER A 8 -3.10 -48.47 -15.54
C SER A 8 -1.71 -47.98 -15.15
N SER A 9 -1.10 -47.16 -16.01
CA SER A 9 -0.34 -46.03 -15.52
C SER A 9 -1.32 -44.88 -15.33
N PHE A 10 -1.94 -44.84 -14.15
CA PHE A 10 -2.62 -43.67 -13.62
C PHE A 10 -1.62 -42.52 -13.64
N VAL A 11 -1.68 -41.68 -14.68
CA VAL A 11 -0.95 -40.41 -14.71
C VAL A 11 -1.62 -39.54 -13.67
N LEU A 12 -0.98 -39.44 -12.51
CA LEU A 12 -1.30 -38.47 -11.48
C LEU A 12 -1.37 -37.07 -12.12
N LYS A 13 -2.58 -36.59 -12.37
CA LYS A 13 -2.86 -35.16 -12.42
C LYS A 13 -2.68 -34.62 -11.01
N THR A 14 -1.45 -34.32 -10.61
CA THR A 14 -1.19 -33.40 -9.49
C THR A 14 -1.37 -31.98 -10.00
N ASN A 15 -2.63 -31.65 -10.32
CA ASN A 15 -3.09 -30.29 -10.12
C ASN A 15 -3.43 -30.19 -8.63
N ASP A 16 -3.17 -29.03 -8.04
CA ASP A 16 -3.38 -28.67 -6.64
C ASP A 16 -2.19 -28.95 -5.69
N LEU A 17 -1.93 -27.97 -4.82
CA LEU A 17 -0.87 -27.87 -3.80
C LEU A 17 0.46 -27.20 -4.18
N HIS A 18 0.47 -26.17 -5.02
CA HIS A 18 1.45 -25.07 -4.86
C HIS A 18 0.82 -23.73 -5.25
N SER A 19 -0.14 -23.26 -4.43
CA SER A 19 -0.27 -21.82 -4.21
C SER A 19 1.02 -21.38 -3.52
N GLN A 20 2.06 -21.19 -4.34
CA GLN A 20 3.31 -20.56 -3.96
C GLN A 20 2.91 -19.20 -3.41
N LYS A 21 2.84 -19.08 -2.08
CA LYS A 21 2.87 -17.81 -1.39
C LYS A 21 4.19 -17.19 -1.79
N VAL A 22 4.19 -16.42 -2.88
CA VAL A 22 5.38 -15.79 -3.42
C VAL A 22 5.86 -14.87 -2.31
N LEU A 23 6.86 -15.32 -1.56
CA LEU A 23 7.53 -14.51 -0.56
C LEU A 23 8.14 -13.36 -1.35
N LYS A 24 7.49 -12.20 -1.32
CA LYS A 24 8.02 -10.99 -1.96
C LYS A 24 9.43 -10.81 -1.45
N THR A 25 10.40 -10.77 -2.36
CA THR A 25 11.77 -10.50 -1.96
C THR A 25 11.84 -9.12 -1.30
N PRO A 26 12.82 -8.86 -0.42
CA PRO A 26 12.98 -7.55 0.21
C PRO A 26 12.96 -6.40 -0.82
N ALA A 27 13.58 -6.60 -1.99
CA ALA A 27 13.58 -5.65 -3.10
C ALA A 27 12.19 -5.42 -3.73
N GLN A 28 11.35 -6.46 -3.86
CA GLN A 28 9.98 -6.32 -4.36
C GLN A 28 9.06 -5.65 -3.33
N ALA A 29 9.28 -5.92 -2.04
CA ALA A 29 8.57 -5.24 -0.96
C ALA A 29 8.92 -3.74 -0.94
N GLU A 30 10.20 -3.39 -1.04
CA GLU A 30 10.69 -2.01 -1.12
C GLU A 30 10.09 -1.26 -2.33
N ALA A 31 10.09 -1.86 -3.52
CA ALA A 31 9.51 -1.24 -4.71
C ALA A 31 8.00 -0.97 -4.54
N SER A 32 7.26 -1.92 -3.95
CA SER A 32 5.82 -1.75 -3.70
C SER A 32 5.54 -0.69 -2.63
N PHE A 33 6.37 -0.62 -1.59
CA PHE A 33 6.28 0.44 -0.57
C PHE A 33 6.59 1.80 -1.17
N LYS A 34 7.66 1.92 -1.97
CA LYS A 34 8.04 3.17 -2.62
C LYS A 34 6.90 3.70 -3.51
N ALA A 35 6.21 2.83 -4.24
CA ALA A 35 5.04 3.19 -5.02
C ALA A 35 3.90 3.69 -4.11
N ALA A 36 3.50 2.91 -3.11
CA ALA A 36 2.43 3.28 -2.18
C ALA A 36 2.73 4.57 -1.40
N PHE A 37 3.98 4.78 -0.98
CA PHE A 37 4.43 5.97 -0.28
C PHE A 37 4.42 7.19 -1.20
N LYS A 38 4.82 7.04 -2.46
CA LYS A 38 4.71 8.10 -3.46
C LYS A 38 3.25 8.50 -3.67
N ASP A 39 2.33 7.54 -3.74
CA ASP A 39 0.91 7.81 -3.88
C ASP A 39 0.33 8.50 -2.63
N ALA A 40 0.74 8.08 -1.43
CA ALA A 40 0.37 8.74 -0.18
C ALA A 40 0.86 10.20 -0.13
N LEU A 41 2.11 10.46 -0.55
CA LEU A 41 2.64 11.82 -0.64
C LEU A 41 1.88 12.68 -1.65
N ASN A 42 1.52 12.11 -2.80
CA ASN A 42 0.69 12.81 -3.79
C ASN A 42 -0.69 13.15 -3.21
N ASN A 43 -1.29 12.23 -2.46
CA ASN A 43 -2.57 12.45 -1.79
C ASN A 43 -2.48 13.56 -0.74
N VAL A 44 -1.45 13.55 0.11
CA VAL A 44 -1.20 14.62 1.09
C VAL A 44 -1.02 15.97 0.40
N ASN A 45 -0.27 16.02 -0.70
CA ASN A 45 -0.08 17.24 -1.48
C ASN A 45 -1.42 17.74 -2.05
N GLN A 46 -2.25 16.84 -2.58
CA GLN A 46 -3.58 17.20 -3.09
C GLN A 46 -4.47 17.77 -1.97
N LEU A 47 -4.50 17.13 -0.80
CA LEU A 47 -5.28 17.62 0.35
C LEU A 47 -4.79 18.99 0.84
N GLN A 48 -3.48 19.25 0.83
CA GLN A 48 -2.93 20.55 1.15
C GLN A 48 -3.34 21.62 0.14
N GLN A 49 -3.29 21.32 -1.16
CA GLN A 49 -3.73 22.24 -2.21
C GLN A 49 -5.23 22.53 -2.10
N GLU A 50 -6.06 21.51 -1.85
CA GLU A 50 -7.49 21.65 -1.65
C GLU A 50 -7.80 22.55 -0.44
N SER A 51 -7.12 22.31 0.69
CA SER A 51 -7.25 23.16 1.88
C SER A 51 -6.84 24.62 1.59
N GLY A 52 -5.75 24.82 0.85
CA GLY A 52 -5.29 26.15 0.42
C GLY A 52 -6.30 26.85 -0.51
N GLN A 53 -6.86 26.13 -1.48
CA GLN A 53 -7.91 26.65 -2.37
C GLN A 53 -9.16 27.03 -1.59
N LYS A 54 -9.64 26.16 -0.69
CA LYS A 54 -10.81 26.45 0.16
C LYS A 54 -10.56 27.67 1.06
N THR A 55 -9.36 27.81 1.59
CA THR A 55 -8.94 28.99 2.36
C THR A 55 -8.99 30.25 1.51
N GLN A 56 -8.43 30.20 0.29
CA GLN A 56 -8.44 31.33 -0.63
C GLN A 56 -9.87 31.74 -1.00
N GLN A 57 -10.72 30.77 -1.34
CA GLN A 57 -12.12 31.01 -1.71
C GLN A 57 -12.91 31.62 -0.54
N LEU A 58 -12.69 31.16 0.69
CA LEU A 58 -13.26 31.76 1.91
C LEU A 58 -12.84 33.22 2.08
N VAL A 59 -11.54 33.52 1.95
CA VAL A 59 -11.02 34.90 2.09
C VAL A 59 -11.56 35.82 0.99
N THR A 60 -11.81 35.29 -0.21
CA THR A 60 -12.42 36.03 -1.32
C THR A 60 -13.95 36.13 -1.27
N GLY A 61 -14.61 35.53 -0.28
CA GLY A 61 -16.07 35.50 -0.15
C GLY A 61 -16.79 34.62 -1.17
N GLN A 62 -16.09 33.66 -1.79
CA GLN A 62 -16.65 32.68 -2.72
C GLN A 62 -17.23 31.45 -1.98
N ILE A 63 -16.86 31.27 -0.71
CA ILE A 63 -17.47 30.30 0.20
C ILE A 63 -17.75 31.00 1.52
N ASP A 64 -18.93 30.77 2.10
CA ASP A 64 -19.27 31.24 3.45
C ASP A 64 -19.03 30.16 4.52
N ASP A 65 -18.76 28.91 4.10
CA ASP A 65 -18.61 27.79 5.02
C ASP A 65 -17.16 27.63 5.51
N LEU A 66 -16.88 28.32 6.61
CA LEU A 66 -15.62 28.19 7.36
C LEU A 66 -15.35 26.75 7.82
N HIS A 67 -16.39 25.93 8.07
CA HIS A 67 -16.20 24.57 8.56
C HIS A 67 -15.54 23.69 7.50
N GLU A 68 -15.88 23.86 6.22
CA GLU A 68 -15.23 23.09 5.15
C GLU A 68 -13.73 23.37 5.07
N VAL A 69 -13.32 24.63 5.24
CA VAL A 69 -11.90 25.02 5.24
C VAL A 69 -11.18 24.36 6.42
N MET A 70 -11.79 24.43 7.60
CA MET A 70 -11.23 23.83 8.82
C MET A 70 -11.14 22.30 8.70
N ILE A 71 -12.18 21.63 8.19
CA ILE A 71 -12.19 20.19 7.97
C ILE A 71 -11.10 19.79 6.95
N ALA A 72 -11.00 20.51 5.83
CA ALA A 72 -9.98 20.24 4.83
C ALA A 72 -8.56 20.39 5.40
N GLY A 73 -8.33 21.43 6.20
CA GLY A 73 -7.04 21.64 6.88
C GLY A 73 -6.72 20.54 7.89
N GLN A 74 -7.69 20.15 8.73
CA GLN A 74 -7.52 19.05 9.69
C GLN A 74 -7.26 17.72 8.98
N LYS A 75 -7.98 17.44 7.89
CA LYS A 75 -7.79 16.23 7.06
C LYS A 75 -6.39 16.16 6.47
N ALA A 76 -5.88 17.26 5.91
CA ALA A 76 -4.52 17.34 5.39
C ALA A 76 -3.47 17.10 6.49
N SER A 77 -3.66 17.70 7.67
CA SER A 77 -2.76 17.54 8.83
C SER A 77 -2.70 16.10 9.34
N VAL A 78 -3.86 15.48 9.61
CA VAL A 78 -3.95 14.10 10.10
C VAL A 78 -3.39 13.11 9.08
N THR A 79 -3.66 13.32 7.80
CA THR A 79 -3.17 12.44 6.73
C THR A 79 -1.64 12.54 6.57
N LEU A 80 -1.08 13.75 6.71
CA LEU A 80 0.38 13.94 6.74
C LEU A 80 1.01 13.21 7.94
N GLN A 81 0.44 13.36 9.13
CA GLN A 81 0.92 12.67 10.33
C GLN A 81 0.90 11.15 10.15
N ALA A 82 -0.21 10.59 9.66
CA ALA A 82 -0.34 9.17 9.37
C ALA A 82 0.73 8.70 8.35
N THR A 83 1.01 9.51 7.32
CA THR A 83 2.04 9.21 6.31
C THR A 83 3.44 9.17 6.92
N VAL A 84 3.74 10.05 7.86
CA VAL A 84 5.02 10.06 8.60
C VAL A 84 5.15 8.82 9.49
N GLU A 85 4.10 8.45 10.20
CA GLU A 85 4.11 7.24 11.04
C GLU A 85 4.32 5.97 10.21
N VAL A 86 3.63 5.84 9.08
CA VAL A 86 3.83 4.73 8.15
C VAL A 86 5.27 4.70 7.64
N ARG A 87 5.84 5.86 7.26
CA ARG A 87 7.24 5.95 6.84
C ARG A 87 8.20 5.41 7.91
N ASN A 88 8.00 5.84 9.16
CA ASN A 88 8.85 5.44 10.28
C ASN A 88 8.75 3.93 10.53
N LYS A 89 7.54 3.36 10.55
CA LYS A 89 7.32 1.92 10.74
C LYS A 89 7.95 1.06 9.66
N VAL A 90 7.95 1.52 8.41
CA VAL A 90 8.60 0.78 7.33
C VAL A 90 10.12 0.83 7.42
N ILE A 91 10.70 1.96 7.82
CA ILE A 91 12.15 2.06 8.07
C ILE A 91 12.55 1.11 9.21
N GLU A 92 11.78 1.07 10.30
CA GLU A 92 11.98 0.14 11.41
C GLU A 92 11.93 -1.32 10.94
N ALA A 93 10.91 -1.70 10.15
CA ALA A 93 10.77 -3.06 9.62
C ALA A 93 11.94 -3.45 8.71
N TYR A 94 12.44 -2.52 7.87
CA TYR A 94 13.64 -2.76 7.07
C TYR A 94 14.88 -3.01 7.93
N GLN A 95 15.08 -2.18 8.96
CA GLN A 95 16.20 -2.33 9.90
C GLN A 95 16.14 -3.65 10.66
N GLU A 96 14.95 -4.10 11.06
CA GLU A 96 14.76 -5.37 11.77
C GLU A 96 15.13 -6.59 10.91
N ILE A 97 14.69 -6.61 9.65
CA ILE A 97 15.05 -7.69 8.71
C ILE A 97 16.58 -7.79 8.52
N MET A 98 17.26 -6.64 8.45
CA MET A 98 18.73 -6.59 8.33
C MET A 98 19.43 -7.13 9.57
N ARG A 99 18.85 -6.94 10.77
CA ARG A 99 19.37 -7.47 12.04
C ARG A 99 19.17 -8.97 12.22
N MET A 100 18.18 -9.56 11.54
CA MET A 100 17.95 -11.01 11.58
C MET A 100 18.92 -11.82 10.71
N GLN A 101 19.58 -11.20 9.73
CA GLN A 101 20.44 -11.89 8.76
C GLN A 101 21.93 -11.90 9.14
N VAL A 102 22.32 -11.27 10.25
CA VAL A 102 23.70 -11.31 10.79
C VAL A 102 23.90 -12.44 11.78
#